data_AF-A0A926C215-F1
#
_entry.id   AF-A0A926C215-F1
#
_cell.length_a   1.000
_cell.length_b   1.000
_cell.length_c   1.000
_cell.angle_alpha   90.00
_cell.angle_beta   90.00
_cell.angle_gamma   90.00
#
_symmetry.space_group_name_H-M   'P 1'
#
loop_
_entity.id
_entity.type
_entity.pdbx_description
1 polymer ?
#
loop_
_entity_poly.entity_id
_entity_poly.type
_entity_poly.pdbx_seq_one_letter_code
_entity_poly.pdbx_strand_id
1 'polypeptide(L)'
;MIPTNEPAPTRRNFLKSSIGITWGLTMPFSGVNVCAWWESDAANPAAELALVRRQLAAHYLVIAPEANRVSVDRLVKTLEPTGVWPDLEAQFKPEQAGVKRYAHCTRILKVAGAFRVETQPERRAALGEALHKSLSVWLGKPHPESAGWFYQIGSPLALGQAALLMEDELTTIERDQIVAILKTCGRPDGVLDYSGKPATGENLMHEATIQVIAGCLLDDAAYVMKYARQAEREIGPGHPESIQVDHSFHQHGPQLYSGGLYGLGFARDGAALAAALHKTSFAFAPDTVETLVSYVLDGLQPLTRGRQYDFTTVGRMVAWPDRDGPDHDSGFGAEEAADHLAELAGKRTPELRAFAQRLRGKGKAETAPVGNRVFWMSDYVAHNRPGFQASARMSSRRVHSHESGGKQNEL
;
A
#
# COMPACT_ATOMS: atom_id res chain seq x y z
N MET A 1 64.92 -13.59 -18.54
CA MET A 1 65.24 -13.08 -19.89
C MET A 1 64.04 -12.30 -20.40
N ILE A 2 64.31 -11.20 -21.10
CA ILE A 2 63.40 -10.38 -21.93
C ILE A 2 64.03 -10.44 -23.34
N PRO A 3 63.28 -10.72 -24.43
CA PRO A 3 62.58 -9.70 -25.26
C PRO A 3 61.10 -10.06 -25.57
N THR A 4 60.14 -9.16 -25.87
CA THR A 4 59.92 -8.23 -27.03
C THR A 4 59.82 -8.95 -28.40
N ASN A 5 59.10 -8.56 -29.47
CA ASN A 5 58.45 -7.34 -30.05
C ASN A 5 57.04 -7.73 -30.65
N GLU A 6 56.12 -6.95 -31.25
CA GLU A 6 55.71 -5.51 -31.39
C GLU A 6 54.25 -5.42 -31.98
N PRO A 7 53.60 -4.24 -32.21
CA PRO A 7 52.13 -4.11 -32.32
C PRO A 7 51.57 -3.26 -33.51
N ALA A 8 50.37 -2.69 -33.31
CA ALA A 8 49.74 -1.49 -33.93
C ALA A 8 48.72 -1.70 -35.10
N PRO A 9 47.83 -0.72 -35.42
CA PRO A 9 47.58 0.60 -34.81
C PRO A 9 46.10 0.87 -34.40
N THR A 10 45.76 2.12 -34.01
CA THR A 10 44.41 2.59 -33.62
C THR A 10 44.16 4.02 -34.17
N ARG A 11 42.90 4.52 -34.17
CA ARG A 11 42.50 5.82 -33.56
C ARG A 11 41.03 6.25 -33.76
N ARG A 12 40.65 7.28 -33.00
CA ARG A 12 39.34 7.99 -32.93
C ARG A 12 39.43 9.36 -33.63
N ASN A 13 38.28 9.89 -34.07
CA ASN A 13 37.93 11.30 -34.31
C ASN A 13 38.79 12.15 -35.27
N PHE A 14 38.17 12.73 -36.31
CA PHE A 14 38.68 13.91 -37.01
C PHE A 14 37.54 14.91 -37.38
N LEU A 15 37.79 16.18 -37.04
CA LEU A 15 37.29 17.48 -37.54
C LEU A 15 36.12 17.49 -38.56
N LYS A 16 35.01 18.20 -38.27
CA LYS A 16 34.75 19.65 -38.45
C LYS A 16 34.65 20.13 -39.91
N SER A 17 33.58 20.92 -40.15
CA SER A 17 33.41 21.97 -41.18
C SER A 17 33.54 21.60 -42.66
N SER A 18 32.46 21.80 -43.40
CA SER A 18 32.47 22.26 -44.79
C SER A 18 31.33 23.25 -44.97
N ILE A 19 31.63 24.43 -45.52
CA ILE A 19 30.68 25.54 -45.70
C ILE A 19 30.47 25.77 -47.20
N GLY A 20 29.22 26.01 -47.59
CA GLY A 20 28.85 26.45 -48.93
C GLY A 20 28.44 25.31 -49.89
N ILE A 21 27.74 25.59 -51.00
CA ILE A 21 27.30 26.88 -51.55
C ILE A 21 25.81 26.80 -51.96
N THR A 22 25.13 27.94 -51.94
CA THR A 22 23.74 28.14 -52.39
C THR A 22 23.52 27.85 -53.87
N TRP A 23 22.37 27.26 -54.18
CA TRP A 23 21.56 27.68 -55.34
C TRP A 23 20.13 27.89 -54.87
N GLY A 24 19.59 29.10 -55.08
CA GLY A 24 18.23 29.45 -54.74
C GLY A 24 17.30 29.34 -55.94
N LEU A 25 16.13 28.74 -55.73
CA LEU A 25 14.99 28.84 -56.65
C LEU A 25 13.74 29.18 -55.84
N THR A 26 13.43 30.47 -55.76
CA THR A 26 12.18 30.98 -55.17
C THR A 26 11.11 31.13 -56.25
N MET A 27 9.99 30.43 -56.10
CA MET A 27 8.65 30.96 -56.39
C MET A 27 7.61 30.21 -55.51
N PRO A 28 6.42 30.80 -55.22
CA PRO A 28 5.71 30.50 -53.98
C PRO A 28 4.37 29.77 -54.19
N PHE A 29 3.94 28.98 -53.21
CA PHE A 29 2.53 28.63 -53.04
C PHE A 29 2.07 28.67 -51.58
N SER A 30 0.91 29.30 -51.43
CA SER A 30 -0.04 29.34 -50.30
C SER A 30 0.18 28.35 -49.15
N GLY A 31 0.26 28.90 -47.94
CA GLY A 31 0.50 28.19 -46.69
C GLY A 31 -0.43 27.03 -46.36
N VAL A 32 0.17 26.00 -45.78
CA VAL A 32 -0.42 25.18 -44.73
C VAL A 32 0.37 25.49 -43.46
N ASN A 33 -0.31 25.91 -42.41
CA ASN A 33 0.35 26.25 -41.15
C ASN A 33 0.63 24.97 -40.36
N VAL A 34 1.82 24.36 -40.54
CA VAL A 34 2.20 23.07 -39.93
C VAL A 34 2.60 23.21 -38.44
N CYS A 35 1.80 23.99 -37.72
CA CYS A 35 1.72 24.03 -36.27
C CYS A 35 0.28 23.69 -35.85
N ALA A 36 -0.20 22.52 -36.28
CA ALA A 36 -1.28 21.85 -35.57
C ALA A 36 -0.69 21.35 -34.25
N TRP A 37 -0.75 22.21 -33.23
CA TRP A 37 -0.31 21.85 -31.88
C TRP A 37 -1.12 20.64 -31.43
N TRP A 38 -0.44 19.57 -31.06
CA TRP A 38 -1.02 18.59 -30.16
C TRP A 38 -1.06 19.24 -28.76
N GLU A 39 -2.06 20.10 -28.55
CA GLU A 39 -2.59 20.27 -27.20
C GLU A 39 -3.27 18.94 -26.85
N SER A 40 -2.46 17.98 -26.40
CA SER A 40 -2.97 16.93 -25.52
C SER A 40 -3.66 17.64 -24.37
N ASP A 41 -4.91 17.28 -24.05
CA ASP A 41 -5.59 17.75 -22.86
C ASP A 41 -4.67 17.57 -21.66
N ALA A 42 -4.06 18.68 -21.20
CA ALA A 42 -3.03 18.66 -20.18
C ALA A 42 -3.71 18.30 -18.86
N ALA A 43 -3.66 17.02 -18.51
CA ALA A 43 -4.50 16.40 -17.48
C ALA A 43 -4.52 17.28 -16.22
N ASN A 44 -5.67 17.89 -15.94
CA ASN A 44 -5.81 18.96 -14.96
C ASN A 44 -5.40 18.42 -13.57
N PRO A 45 -4.24 18.81 -13.01
CA PRO A 45 -3.69 18.10 -11.86
C PRO A 45 -4.56 18.23 -10.62
N ALA A 46 -5.27 19.35 -10.46
CA ALA A 46 -6.23 19.54 -9.36
C ALA A 46 -7.47 18.64 -9.51
N ALA A 47 -7.94 18.39 -10.73
CA ALA A 47 -9.05 17.47 -10.99
C ALA A 47 -8.62 16.00 -10.80
N GLU A 48 -7.40 15.64 -11.18
CA GLU A 48 -6.83 14.31 -10.91
C GLU A 48 -6.63 14.08 -9.41
N LEU A 49 -6.04 15.03 -8.68
CA LEU A 49 -5.91 14.96 -7.23
C LEU A 49 -7.26 14.85 -6.51
N ALA A 50 -8.29 15.57 -6.97
CA ALA A 50 -9.65 15.43 -6.44
C ALA A 50 -10.28 14.06 -6.73
N LEU A 51 -9.95 13.43 -7.87
CA LEU A 51 -10.33 12.04 -8.17
C LEU A 51 -9.62 11.05 -7.23
N VAL A 52 -8.30 11.16 -7.07
CA VAL A 52 -7.50 10.32 -6.16
C VAL A 52 -8.01 10.45 -4.71
N ARG A 53 -8.17 11.68 -4.20
CA ARG A 53 -8.71 11.94 -2.85
C ARG A 53 -10.06 11.24 -2.65
N ARG A 54 -10.97 11.37 -3.62
CA ARG A 54 -12.30 10.74 -3.55
C ARG A 54 -12.24 9.21 -3.55
N GLN A 55 -11.35 8.60 -4.34
CA GLN A 55 -11.21 7.15 -4.39
C GLN A 55 -10.54 6.58 -3.12
N LEU A 56 -9.49 7.24 -2.61
CA LEU A 56 -8.88 6.89 -1.32
C LEU A 56 -9.90 7.03 -0.18
N ALA A 57 -10.63 8.15 -0.09
CA ALA A 57 -11.67 8.34 0.92
C ALA A 57 -12.80 7.30 0.80
N ALA A 58 -13.20 6.90 -0.41
CA ALA A 58 -14.21 5.86 -0.61
C ALA A 58 -13.74 4.48 -0.12
N HIS A 59 -12.47 4.12 -0.33
CA HIS A 59 -11.89 2.90 0.27
C HIS A 59 -11.77 3.02 1.80
N TYR A 60 -11.29 4.16 2.32
CA TYR A 60 -11.11 4.33 3.76
C TYR A 60 -12.42 4.39 4.55
N LEU A 61 -13.54 4.74 3.92
CA LEU A 61 -14.89 4.57 4.47
C LEU A 61 -15.29 3.11 4.72
N VAL A 62 -14.73 2.15 3.97
CA VAL A 62 -15.00 0.71 4.18
C VAL A 62 -14.27 0.20 5.42
N ILE A 63 -13.02 0.59 5.63
CA ILE A 63 -12.16 0.06 6.71
C ILE A 63 -12.31 0.84 8.05
N ALA A 64 -12.71 2.12 8.02
CA ALA A 64 -12.80 2.94 9.24
C ALA A 64 -13.75 2.38 10.33
N PRO A 65 -14.88 1.72 10.02
CA PRO A 65 -15.70 1.01 11.01
C PRO A 65 -14.95 -0.14 11.72
N GLU A 66 -13.99 -0.78 11.05
CA GLU A 66 -13.28 -1.97 11.57
C GLU A 66 -11.96 -1.62 12.27
N ALA A 67 -11.40 -0.43 11.98
CA ALA A 67 -10.12 0.07 12.50
C ALA A 67 -9.92 -0.04 14.03
N ASN A 68 -10.99 -0.11 14.82
CA ASN A 68 -10.93 -0.58 16.20
C ASN A 68 -12.29 -1.13 16.70
N ARG A 69 -12.25 -2.01 17.72
CA ARG A 69 -13.44 -2.69 18.28
C ARG A 69 -14.40 -1.80 19.11
N VAL A 70 -14.11 -0.52 19.35
CA VAL A 70 -14.96 0.39 20.16
C VAL A 70 -16.02 1.06 19.27
N SER A 71 -17.24 1.26 19.77
CA SER A 71 -18.30 1.99 19.04
C SER A 71 -18.09 3.50 19.06
N VAL A 72 -18.51 4.19 17.99
CA VAL A 72 -18.34 5.65 17.83
C VAL A 72 -19.02 6.42 18.97
N ASP A 73 -20.24 6.06 19.34
CA ASP A 73 -20.96 6.73 20.44
C ASP A 73 -20.26 6.54 21.79
N ARG A 74 -19.59 5.41 22.01
CA ARG A 74 -18.73 5.22 23.20
C ARG A 74 -17.48 6.08 23.11
N LEU A 75 -16.81 6.13 21.96
CA LEU A 75 -15.62 6.97 21.75
C LEU A 75 -15.92 8.45 22.01
N VAL A 76 -17.04 8.98 21.49
CA VAL A 76 -17.47 10.37 21.76
C VAL A 76 -17.82 10.55 23.24
N LYS A 77 -18.59 9.63 23.84
CA LYS A 77 -19.03 9.71 25.24
C LYS A 77 -17.89 9.60 26.27
N THR A 78 -16.79 8.92 25.96
CA THR A 78 -15.65 8.72 26.88
C THR A 78 -14.38 9.45 26.45
N LEU A 79 -14.50 10.45 25.57
CA LEU A 79 -13.42 11.38 25.23
C LEU A 79 -13.32 12.45 26.32
N GLU A 80 -12.16 12.62 26.93
CA GLU A 80 -11.94 13.69 27.91
C GLU A 80 -11.77 15.07 27.24
N PRO A 81 -11.97 16.19 27.97
CA PRO A 81 -11.65 17.54 27.48
C PRO A 81 -10.19 17.72 27.03
N THR A 82 -9.29 16.86 27.50
CA THR A 82 -7.87 16.75 27.15
C THR A 82 -7.61 16.04 25.81
N GLY A 83 -8.65 15.47 25.17
CA GLY A 83 -8.55 14.71 23.92
C GLY A 83 -8.12 13.25 24.07
N VAL A 84 -7.85 12.78 25.30
CA VAL A 84 -7.45 11.38 25.54
C VAL A 84 -8.66 10.49 25.81
N TRP A 85 -8.46 9.18 25.64
CA TRP A 85 -9.40 8.15 26.07
C TRP A 85 -8.80 7.41 27.29
N PRO A 86 -9.42 7.48 28.49
CA PRO A 86 -8.82 6.93 29.70
C PRO A 86 -8.56 5.42 29.68
N ASP A 87 -9.28 4.66 28.86
CA ASP A 87 -9.04 3.22 28.71
C ASP A 87 -7.74 2.91 27.94
N LEU A 88 -7.29 3.79 27.03
CA LEU A 88 -5.95 3.67 26.42
C LEU A 88 -4.84 4.04 27.42
N GLU A 89 -5.06 5.07 28.24
CA GLU A 89 -4.12 5.50 29.29
C GLU A 89 -3.96 4.43 30.37
N ALA A 90 -5.03 3.69 30.69
CA ALA A 90 -4.97 2.55 31.62
C ALA A 90 -4.42 1.26 30.98
N GLN A 91 -4.57 1.07 29.66
CA GLN A 91 -4.14 -0.15 28.97
C GLN A 91 -2.63 -0.20 28.68
N PHE A 92 -2.02 0.93 28.33
CA PHE A 92 -0.66 0.96 27.78
C PHE A 92 0.33 1.66 28.71
N LYS A 93 1.42 0.95 29.02
CA LYS A 93 2.52 1.47 29.85
C LYS A 93 3.37 2.51 29.09
N PRO A 94 4.22 3.30 29.78
CA PRO A 94 5.08 4.29 29.13
C PRO A 94 5.96 3.73 28.01
N GLU A 95 6.53 2.53 28.17
CA GLU A 95 7.34 1.86 27.15
C GLU A 95 6.55 1.41 25.90
N GLN A 96 5.23 1.57 25.91
CA GLN A 96 4.31 1.27 24.82
C GLN A 96 3.68 2.54 24.22
N ALA A 97 4.23 3.74 24.49
CA ALA A 97 3.54 5.01 24.22
C ALA A 97 3.22 5.28 22.73
N GLY A 98 4.00 4.78 21.76
CA GLY A 98 3.64 4.83 20.35
C GLY A 98 2.66 3.73 19.90
N VAL A 99 2.59 2.60 20.61
CA VAL A 99 1.49 1.62 20.45
C VAL A 99 0.17 2.25 20.91
N LYS A 100 0.21 2.96 22.05
CA LYS A 100 -0.90 3.77 22.55
C LYS A 100 -1.29 4.87 21.56
N ARG A 101 -0.31 5.56 20.95
CA ARG A 101 -0.55 6.54 19.89
C ARG A 101 -1.25 5.91 18.68
N TYR A 102 -0.78 4.76 18.19
CA TYR A 102 -1.45 4.05 17.10
C TYR A 102 -2.90 3.66 17.45
N ALA A 103 -3.12 3.10 18.64
CA ALA A 103 -4.46 2.76 19.16
C ALA A 103 -5.38 3.99 19.40
N HIS A 104 -4.80 5.17 19.54
CA HIS A 104 -5.51 6.46 19.59
C HIS A 104 -5.82 6.95 18.17
N CYS A 105 -4.86 6.91 17.24
CA CYS A 105 -5.05 7.27 15.84
C CYS A 105 -6.09 6.40 15.11
N THR A 106 -6.19 5.10 15.41
CA THR A 106 -7.27 4.24 14.85
C THR A 106 -8.65 4.55 15.42
N ARG A 107 -8.74 5.22 16.58
CA ARG A 107 -10.01 5.79 17.08
C ARG A 107 -10.35 7.10 16.38
N ILE A 108 -9.36 7.97 16.12
CA ILE A 108 -9.54 9.17 15.29
C ILE A 108 -10.07 8.77 13.90
N LEU A 109 -9.46 7.78 13.24
CA LEU A 109 -9.93 7.23 11.96
C LEU A 109 -11.39 6.77 12.01
N LYS A 110 -11.77 6.01 13.04
CA LYS A 110 -13.16 5.52 13.18
C LYS A 110 -14.18 6.63 13.42
N VAL A 111 -13.80 7.68 14.16
CA VAL A 111 -14.65 8.88 14.34
C VAL A 111 -14.71 9.69 13.03
N ALA A 112 -13.61 9.80 12.28
CA ALA A 112 -13.56 10.50 10.99
C ALA A 112 -14.42 9.82 9.91
N GLY A 113 -14.42 8.47 9.86
CA GLY A 113 -15.31 7.71 8.98
C GLY A 113 -16.79 7.92 9.30
N ALA A 114 -17.15 7.97 10.60
CA ALA A 114 -18.52 8.27 11.03
C ALA A 114 -18.93 9.72 10.73
N PHE A 115 -18.04 10.67 11.01
CA PHE A 115 -18.19 12.08 10.68
C PHE A 115 -18.45 12.30 9.19
N ARG A 116 -17.70 11.62 8.32
CA ARG A 116 -17.79 11.72 6.86
C ARG A 116 -19.14 11.28 6.28
N VAL A 117 -19.87 10.39 6.96
CA VAL A 117 -21.19 9.90 6.52
C VAL A 117 -22.36 10.45 7.35
N GLU A 118 -22.08 11.26 8.37
CA GLU A 118 -23.14 11.84 9.22
C GLU A 118 -23.84 13.00 8.51
N THR A 119 -25.17 12.95 8.52
CA THR A 119 -26.06 13.92 7.86
C THR A 119 -26.82 14.78 8.86
N GLN A 120 -26.96 14.36 10.13
CA GLN A 120 -27.53 15.18 11.19
C GLN A 120 -26.52 16.27 11.62
N PRO A 121 -26.81 17.58 11.44
CA PRO A 121 -25.82 18.63 11.67
C PRO A 121 -25.26 18.66 13.10
N GLU A 122 -26.11 18.45 14.11
CA GLU A 122 -25.72 18.42 15.53
C GLU A 122 -24.75 17.27 15.83
N ARG A 123 -25.01 16.07 15.29
CA ARG A 123 -24.15 14.89 15.50
C ARG A 123 -22.85 15.01 14.70
N ARG A 124 -22.90 15.55 13.47
CA ARG A 124 -21.68 15.87 12.69
C ARG A 124 -20.80 16.88 13.43
N ALA A 125 -21.38 17.94 14.00
CA ALA A 125 -20.65 18.93 14.79
C ALA A 125 -20.01 18.32 16.06
N ALA A 126 -20.74 17.46 16.78
CA ALA A 126 -20.19 16.76 17.95
C ALA A 126 -19.04 15.79 17.57
N LEU A 127 -19.11 15.16 16.39
CA LEU A 127 -18.03 14.33 15.85
C LEU A 127 -16.81 15.17 15.43
N GLY A 128 -17.02 16.34 14.81
CA GLY A 128 -15.96 17.30 14.48
C GLY A 128 -15.24 17.82 15.73
N GLU A 129 -15.99 18.24 16.76
CA GLU A 129 -15.43 18.67 18.04
C GLU A 129 -14.60 17.55 18.71
N ALA A 130 -15.05 16.30 18.62
CA ALA A 130 -14.31 15.14 19.11
C ALA A 130 -13.01 14.87 18.31
N LEU A 131 -13.02 15.12 16.99
CA LEU A 131 -11.83 15.00 16.13
C LEU A 131 -10.79 16.06 16.47
N HIS A 132 -11.15 17.35 16.54
CA HIS A 132 -10.21 18.41 16.92
C HIS A 132 -9.58 18.17 18.31
N LYS A 133 -10.40 17.80 19.30
CA LYS A 133 -9.92 17.43 20.64
C LYS A 133 -8.91 16.28 20.59
N SER A 134 -9.25 15.18 19.91
CA SER A 134 -8.39 13.99 19.85
C SER A 134 -7.12 14.19 19.00
N LEU A 135 -7.19 14.95 17.89
CA LEU A 135 -6.01 15.36 17.12
C LEU A 135 -5.02 16.17 17.98
N SER A 136 -5.52 17.10 18.81
CA SER A 136 -4.69 17.95 19.69
C SER A 136 -3.83 17.18 20.69
N VAL A 137 -4.07 15.87 20.91
CA VAL A 137 -3.20 15.00 21.71
C VAL A 137 -1.83 14.82 21.07
N TRP A 138 -1.73 14.78 19.74
CA TRP A 138 -0.50 14.41 19.02
C TRP A 138 0.08 15.48 18.10
N LEU A 139 -0.75 16.39 17.59
CA LEU A 139 -0.27 17.41 16.66
C LEU A 139 0.62 18.45 17.36
N GLY A 140 1.67 18.91 16.67
CA GLY A 140 2.66 19.85 17.18
C GLY A 140 3.59 19.32 18.29
N LYS A 141 3.52 18.03 18.66
CA LYS A 141 4.29 17.45 19.77
C LYS A 141 5.35 16.44 19.28
N PRO A 142 6.45 16.23 20.03
CA PRO A 142 7.42 15.17 19.75
C PRO A 142 6.76 13.79 19.65
N HIS A 143 7.36 12.88 18.87
CA HIS A 143 6.90 11.49 18.87
C HIS A 143 7.33 10.79 20.17
N PRO A 144 6.44 10.03 20.84
CA PRO A 144 6.80 9.25 22.02
C PRO A 144 7.73 8.08 21.69
N GLU A 145 8.67 7.77 22.58
CA GLU A 145 9.57 6.61 22.42
C GLU A 145 8.76 5.29 22.40
N SER A 146 8.86 4.51 21.30
CA SER A 146 8.53 3.08 21.22
C SER A 146 8.96 2.50 19.86
N ALA A 147 8.55 1.26 19.54
CA ALA A 147 8.92 0.55 18.32
C ALA A 147 8.57 1.33 17.03
N GLY A 148 9.58 1.54 16.18
CA GLY A 148 9.55 2.50 15.08
C GLY A 148 8.49 2.27 13.99
N TRP A 149 7.98 1.05 13.82
CA TRP A 149 6.85 0.81 12.90
C TRP A 149 5.59 1.60 13.29
N PHE A 150 5.28 1.73 14.60
CA PHE A 150 4.14 2.54 15.06
C PHE A 150 4.38 4.04 14.92
N TYR A 151 5.64 4.49 14.97
CA TYR A 151 6.01 5.86 14.67
C TYR A 151 5.76 6.19 13.20
N GLN A 152 6.26 5.33 12.32
CA GLN A 152 6.54 5.71 10.94
C GLN A 152 5.52 5.20 9.93
N ILE A 153 4.86 4.08 10.23
CA ILE A 153 3.79 3.50 9.41
C ILE A 153 2.45 3.58 10.14
N GLY A 154 2.31 2.92 11.29
CA GLY A 154 1.01 2.72 11.94
C GLY A 154 0.26 4.02 12.27
N SER A 155 0.88 4.91 13.07
CA SER A 155 0.22 6.17 13.45
C SER A 155 0.03 7.13 12.26
N PRO A 156 1.02 7.33 11.36
CA PRO A 156 0.85 8.19 10.19
C PRO A 156 -0.22 7.69 9.22
N LEU A 157 -0.30 6.39 8.94
CA LEU A 157 -1.32 5.82 8.06
C LEU A 157 -2.73 6.14 8.57
N ALA A 158 -3.02 5.81 9.83
CA ALA A 158 -4.33 6.07 10.43
C ALA A 158 -4.68 7.57 10.49
N LEU A 159 -3.69 8.46 10.73
CA LEU A 159 -3.89 9.91 10.69
C LEU A 159 -4.12 10.44 9.27
N GLY A 160 -3.40 9.94 8.26
CA GLY A 160 -3.58 10.33 6.86
C GLY A 160 -4.92 9.86 6.29
N GLN A 161 -5.34 8.64 6.63
CA GLN A 161 -6.66 8.10 6.32
C GLN A 161 -7.76 8.96 6.97
N ALA A 162 -7.62 9.32 8.25
CA ALA A 162 -8.56 10.20 8.93
C ALA A 162 -8.63 11.59 8.28
N ALA A 163 -7.49 12.18 7.90
CA ALA A 163 -7.41 13.50 7.29
C ALA A 163 -8.17 13.56 5.95
N LEU A 164 -8.05 12.52 5.11
CA LEU A 164 -8.80 12.41 3.85
C LEU A 164 -10.31 12.19 4.04
N LEU A 165 -10.74 11.76 5.22
CA LEU A 165 -12.16 11.64 5.58
C LEU A 165 -12.72 12.92 6.22
N MET A 166 -11.87 13.77 6.78
CA MET A 166 -12.25 15.08 7.34
C MET A 166 -12.38 16.17 6.27
N GLU A 167 -11.54 16.13 5.22
CA GLU A 167 -11.45 17.17 4.18
C GLU A 167 -11.45 18.59 4.77
N ASP A 168 -12.41 19.44 4.39
CA ASP A 168 -12.48 20.87 4.75
C ASP A 168 -12.77 21.14 6.24
N GLU A 169 -13.05 20.12 7.06
CA GLU A 169 -13.15 20.28 8.51
C GLU A 169 -11.78 20.52 9.16
N LEU A 170 -10.68 20.05 8.54
CA LEU A 170 -9.34 20.29 9.07
C LEU A 170 -8.97 21.77 8.96
N THR A 171 -8.53 22.37 10.08
CA THR A 171 -7.85 23.66 10.01
C THR A 171 -6.51 23.51 9.25
N THR A 172 -6.06 24.58 8.60
CA THR A 172 -4.73 24.63 7.95
C THR A 172 -3.62 24.19 8.92
N ILE A 173 -3.67 24.60 10.18
CA ILE A 173 -2.66 24.22 11.19
C ILE A 173 -2.67 22.71 11.44
N GLU A 174 -3.84 22.09 11.58
CA GLU A 174 -3.94 20.65 11.79
C GLU A 174 -3.48 19.86 10.56
N ARG A 175 -3.92 20.26 9.36
CA ARG A 175 -3.49 19.64 8.10
C ARG A 175 -1.97 19.69 7.92
N ASP A 176 -1.37 20.85 8.14
CA ASP A 176 0.07 21.05 7.98
C ASP A 176 0.86 20.26 9.05
N GLN A 177 0.34 20.15 10.28
CA GLN A 177 0.92 19.31 11.34
C GLN A 177 0.73 17.82 11.11
N ILE A 178 -0.37 17.37 10.51
CA ILE A 178 -0.58 15.99 10.05
C ILE A 178 0.44 15.68 8.95
N VAL A 179 0.56 16.54 7.94
CA VAL A 179 1.54 16.38 6.85
C VAL A 179 2.98 16.30 7.37
N ALA A 180 3.34 17.08 8.40
CA ALA A 180 4.64 16.97 9.06
C ALA A 180 4.88 15.60 9.73
N ILE A 181 3.83 14.95 10.25
CA ILE A 181 3.88 13.58 10.78
C ILE A 181 3.98 12.55 9.65
N LEU A 182 3.23 12.74 8.55
CA LEU A 182 3.24 11.82 7.40
C LEU A 182 4.62 11.77 6.73
N LYS A 183 5.31 12.91 6.61
CA LYS A 183 6.57 13.04 5.87
C LYS A 183 7.81 12.55 6.66
N THR A 184 7.64 11.85 7.78
CA THR A 184 8.72 11.38 8.67
C THR A 184 9.64 10.32 8.04
N CYS A 185 9.13 9.41 7.21
CA CYS A 185 9.95 8.46 6.41
C CYS A 185 10.48 9.07 5.09
N GLY A 186 9.87 10.15 4.60
CA GLY A 186 10.17 10.72 3.27
C GLY A 186 11.56 11.35 3.17
N ARG A 187 12.31 11.00 2.11
CA ARG A 187 13.65 11.52 1.79
C ARG A 187 13.75 11.96 0.31
N PRO A 188 14.83 12.65 -0.10
CA PRO A 188 15.03 13.02 -1.51
C PRO A 188 15.00 11.81 -2.46
N ASP A 189 15.66 10.73 -2.06
CA ASP A 189 15.86 9.47 -2.79
C ASP A 189 14.68 8.47 -2.67
N GLY A 190 13.87 8.54 -1.62
CA GLY A 190 12.68 7.67 -1.51
C GLY A 190 11.92 7.78 -0.19
N VAL A 191 11.55 6.63 0.36
CA VAL A 191 11.14 6.39 1.75
C VAL A 191 12.15 5.45 2.41
N LEU A 192 12.42 5.65 3.70
CA LEU A 192 13.31 4.80 4.50
C LEU A 192 12.52 4.10 5.60
N ASP A 193 12.85 2.84 5.87
CA ASP A 193 12.39 2.08 7.03
C ASP A 193 12.75 2.74 8.37
N TYR A 194 12.17 2.21 9.45
CA TYR A 194 12.38 2.75 10.80
C TYR A 194 13.77 2.43 11.39
N SER A 195 14.67 1.84 10.61
CA SER A 195 16.11 1.70 10.91
C SER A 195 16.98 2.71 10.13
N GLY A 196 16.39 3.50 9.23
CA GLY A 196 17.08 4.46 8.37
C GLY A 196 17.67 3.88 7.09
N LYS A 197 17.23 2.68 6.67
CA LYS A 197 17.59 2.04 5.38
C LYS A 197 16.45 2.19 4.38
N PRO A 198 16.65 1.99 3.06
CA PRO A 198 15.52 1.92 2.13
C PRO A 198 14.48 0.89 2.58
N ALA A 199 13.21 1.29 2.66
CA ALA A 199 12.12 0.35 2.92
C ALA A 199 11.93 -0.60 1.73
N THR A 200 11.31 -1.75 1.97
CA THR A 200 10.99 -2.76 0.93
C THR A 200 9.65 -3.43 1.21
N GLY A 201 9.07 -4.06 0.19
CA GLY A 201 7.80 -4.79 0.23
C GLY A 201 6.66 -3.96 0.80
N GLU A 202 5.93 -4.56 1.74
CA GLU A 202 4.78 -3.96 2.41
C GLU A 202 5.14 -2.74 3.26
N ASN A 203 6.36 -2.66 3.80
CA ASN A 203 6.77 -1.46 4.54
C ASN A 203 6.94 -0.27 3.58
N LEU A 204 7.50 -0.49 2.38
CA LEU A 204 7.55 0.55 1.34
C LEU A 204 6.15 0.87 0.80
N MET A 205 5.29 -0.13 0.57
CA MET A 205 3.92 0.09 0.09
C MET A 205 3.13 1.02 1.02
N HIS A 206 3.18 0.75 2.33
CA HIS A 206 2.62 1.64 3.35
C HIS A 206 3.24 3.05 3.30
N GLU A 207 4.57 3.15 3.35
CA GLU A 207 5.25 4.45 3.45
C GLU A 207 5.06 5.33 2.20
N ALA A 208 5.09 4.72 1.01
CA ALA A 208 4.78 5.39 -0.25
C ALA A 208 3.30 5.82 -0.31
N THR A 209 2.37 5.00 0.18
CA THR A 209 0.95 5.37 0.31
C THR A 209 0.77 6.55 1.27
N ILE A 210 1.47 6.56 2.42
CA ILE A 210 1.49 7.70 3.36
C ILE A 210 2.01 8.97 2.66
N GLN A 211 3.02 8.87 1.79
CA GLN A 211 3.49 10.04 1.02
C GLN A 211 2.52 10.47 -0.09
N VAL A 212 1.80 9.54 -0.74
CA VAL A 212 0.71 9.87 -1.69
C VAL A 212 -0.40 10.64 -0.97
N ILE A 213 -0.81 10.19 0.23
CA ILE A 213 -1.75 10.92 1.08
C ILE A 213 -1.20 12.31 1.44
N ALA A 214 0.07 12.41 1.83
CA ALA A 214 0.69 13.69 2.16
C ALA A 214 0.72 14.67 0.97
N GLY A 215 0.97 14.18 -0.25
CA GLY A 215 0.87 15.01 -1.46
C GLY A 215 -0.57 15.40 -1.79
N CYS A 216 -1.54 14.50 -1.57
CA CYS A 216 -2.97 14.82 -1.69
C CYS A 216 -3.44 15.87 -0.68
N LEU A 217 -2.84 15.96 0.52
CA LEU A 217 -3.11 17.00 1.52
C LEU A 217 -2.36 18.32 1.24
N LEU A 218 -1.41 18.32 0.31
CA LEU A 218 -0.62 19.49 -0.11
C LEU A 218 -1.05 20.06 -1.48
N ASP A 219 -2.02 19.43 -2.14
CA ASP A 219 -2.34 19.63 -3.56
C ASP A 219 -1.12 19.49 -4.51
N ASP A 220 -0.12 18.70 -4.11
CA ASP A 220 1.13 18.52 -4.85
C ASP A 220 1.09 17.26 -5.72
N ALA A 221 0.69 17.45 -6.98
CA ALA A 221 0.64 16.42 -8.01
C ALA A 221 2.04 15.83 -8.32
N ALA A 222 3.12 16.61 -8.22
CA ALA A 222 4.47 16.10 -8.47
C ALA A 222 4.93 15.19 -7.32
N TYR A 223 4.56 15.50 -6.08
CA TYR A 223 4.80 14.66 -4.91
C TYR A 223 3.99 13.35 -4.98
N VAL A 224 2.70 13.43 -5.35
CA VAL A 224 1.85 12.24 -5.59
C VAL A 224 2.45 11.37 -6.68
N MET A 225 2.83 11.95 -7.83
CA MET A 225 3.50 11.21 -8.90
C MET A 225 4.80 10.54 -8.41
N LYS A 226 5.67 11.25 -7.67
CA LYS A 226 6.93 10.68 -7.16
C LYS A 226 6.68 9.38 -6.38
N TYR A 227 5.74 9.41 -5.43
CA TYR A 227 5.52 8.29 -4.52
C TYR A 227 4.59 7.21 -5.07
N ALA A 228 3.67 7.56 -5.98
CA ALA A 228 2.97 6.58 -6.82
C ALA A 228 3.98 5.75 -7.64
N ARG A 229 4.95 6.40 -8.30
CA ARG A 229 6.03 5.72 -9.04
C ARG A 229 7.06 5.02 -8.14
N GLN A 230 7.03 5.25 -6.82
CA GLN A 230 7.80 4.45 -5.86
C GLN A 230 7.06 3.18 -5.48
N ALA A 231 5.77 3.27 -5.10
CA ALA A 231 4.92 2.11 -4.83
C ALA A 231 4.85 1.16 -6.05
N GLU A 232 4.62 1.71 -7.24
CA GLU A 232 4.57 0.96 -8.51
C GLU A 232 5.83 0.11 -8.76
N ARG A 233 7.02 0.63 -8.43
CA ARG A 233 8.29 -0.05 -8.67
C ARG A 233 8.51 -1.25 -7.76
N GLU A 234 7.91 -1.25 -6.57
CA GLU A 234 8.04 -2.35 -5.62
C GLU A 234 7.17 -3.56 -6.04
N ILE A 235 6.14 -3.33 -6.86
CA ILE A 235 5.19 -4.37 -7.29
C ILE A 235 5.83 -5.23 -8.39
N GLY A 236 6.41 -6.36 -7.97
CA GLY A 236 6.85 -7.40 -8.90
C GLY A 236 8.25 -7.97 -8.61
N PRO A 237 8.71 -8.88 -9.49
CA PRO A 237 9.95 -9.60 -9.31
C PRO A 237 11.19 -8.72 -9.54
N GLY A 238 12.29 -9.09 -8.87
CA GLY A 238 13.57 -8.37 -8.89
C GLY A 238 13.98 -7.88 -7.49
N HIS A 239 13.03 -7.79 -6.56
CA HIS A 239 13.26 -7.37 -5.18
C HIS A 239 13.46 -8.56 -4.23
N PRO A 240 14.31 -8.42 -3.19
CA PRO A 240 14.43 -9.44 -2.13
C PRO A 240 13.16 -9.63 -1.30
N GLU A 241 12.31 -8.61 -1.21
CA GLU A 241 11.09 -8.57 -0.39
C GLU A 241 9.92 -8.00 -1.21
N SER A 242 9.35 -8.81 -2.11
CA SER A 242 8.11 -8.49 -2.84
C SER A 242 7.51 -9.75 -3.49
N ILE A 243 6.55 -9.57 -4.41
CA ILE A 243 6.01 -10.57 -5.32
C ILE A 243 7.14 -11.17 -6.17
N GLN A 244 7.34 -12.47 -6.06
CA GLN A 244 8.38 -13.23 -6.75
C GLN A 244 7.92 -13.68 -8.16
N VAL A 245 8.87 -14.18 -8.96
CA VAL A 245 8.62 -14.64 -10.35
C VAL A 245 7.61 -15.80 -10.48
N ASP A 246 7.30 -16.48 -9.38
CA ASP A 246 6.29 -17.54 -9.28
C ASP A 246 5.00 -17.09 -8.57
N HIS A 247 4.84 -15.78 -8.36
CA HIS A 247 3.75 -15.13 -7.63
C HIS A 247 3.63 -15.53 -6.15
N SER A 248 4.66 -16.15 -5.55
CA SER A 248 4.80 -16.11 -4.09
C SER A 248 5.26 -14.71 -3.64
N PHE A 249 5.30 -14.44 -2.34
CA PHE A 249 5.66 -13.14 -1.77
C PHE A 249 6.58 -13.31 -0.57
N HIS A 250 7.65 -12.52 -0.51
CA HIS A 250 8.66 -12.54 0.54
C HIS A 250 8.69 -11.21 1.31
N GLN A 251 8.93 -11.29 2.62
CA GLN A 251 9.24 -10.14 3.47
C GLN A 251 10.16 -10.60 4.60
N HIS A 252 11.05 -9.71 5.08
CA HIS A 252 12.14 -9.96 6.00
C HIS A 252 13.16 -10.97 5.42
N GLY A 253 13.78 -10.57 4.32
CA GLY A 253 14.55 -11.45 3.45
C GLY A 253 13.68 -12.51 2.76
N PRO A 254 14.27 -13.63 2.29
CA PRO A 254 13.55 -14.70 1.60
C PRO A 254 12.74 -15.58 2.57
N GLN A 255 11.70 -15.00 3.15
CA GLN A 255 10.77 -15.63 4.07
C GLN A 255 9.36 -15.55 3.46
N LEU A 256 8.81 -16.70 3.08
CA LEU A 256 7.45 -16.84 2.52
C LEU A 256 6.41 -16.18 3.44
N TYR A 257 5.71 -15.17 2.92
CA TYR A 257 4.75 -14.37 3.69
C TYR A 257 3.42 -14.14 2.96
N SER A 258 3.16 -14.85 1.86
CA SER A 258 1.98 -14.66 0.99
C SER A 258 0.64 -14.73 1.73
N GLY A 259 0.42 -15.71 2.59
CA GLY A 259 -0.81 -15.80 3.40
C GLY A 259 -0.76 -15.00 4.70
N GLY A 260 0.30 -14.22 4.94
CA GLY A 260 0.49 -13.46 6.16
C GLY A 260 0.27 -11.96 5.99
N LEU A 261 0.45 -11.19 7.06
CA LEU A 261 0.22 -9.73 7.09
C LEU A 261 0.81 -9.01 5.88
N TYR A 262 2.09 -9.28 5.58
CA TYR A 262 2.80 -8.57 4.53
C TYR A 262 2.30 -8.98 3.14
N GLY A 263 2.05 -10.26 2.89
CA GLY A 263 1.55 -10.72 1.59
C GLY A 263 0.10 -10.32 1.30
N LEU A 264 -0.78 -10.43 2.30
CA LEU A 264 -2.19 -10.07 2.16
C LEU A 264 -2.40 -8.55 2.21
N GLY A 265 -1.61 -7.85 3.03
CA GLY A 265 -1.57 -6.39 3.07
C GLY A 265 -1.04 -5.77 1.78
N PHE A 266 0.06 -6.27 1.21
CA PHE A 266 0.60 -5.78 -0.07
C PHE A 266 -0.38 -5.99 -1.22
N ALA A 267 -1.16 -7.08 -1.19
CA ALA A 267 -2.27 -7.28 -2.12
C ALA A 267 -3.38 -6.25 -1.92
N ARG A 268 -3.85 -6.04 -0.67
CA ARG A 268 -4.91 -5.08 -0.32
C ARG A 268 -4.51 -3.64 -0.70
N ASP A 269 -3.38 -3.17 -0.21
CA ASP A 269 -2.98 -1.76 -0.32
C ASP A 269 -2.40 -1.44 -1.69
N GLY A 270 -1.66 -2.38 -2.31
CA GLY A 270 -1.23 -2.27 -3.70
C GLY A 270 -2.41 -2.20 -4.67
N ALA A 271 -3.45 -3.02 -4.46
CA ALA A 271 -4.68 -2.98 -5.25
C ALA A 271 -5.52 -1.72 -4.99
N ALA A 272 -5.67 -1.30 -3.72
CA ALA A 272 -6.39 -0.10 -3.35
C ALA A 272 -5.75 1.16 -3.93
N LEU A 273 -4.41 1.26 -3.89
CA LEU A 273 -3.66 2.35 -4.51
C LEU A 273 -3.75 2.29 -6.05
N ALA A 274 -3.63 1.11 -6.66
CA ALA A 274 -3.81 0.96 -8.11
C ALA A 274 -5.21 1.42 -8.56
N ALA A 275 -6.26 1.06 -7.83
CA ALA A 275 -7.63 1.50 -8.09
C ALA A 275 -7.81 3.01 -7.85
N ALA A 276 -7.20 3.57 -6.79
CA ALA A 276 -7.31 4.99 -6.44
C ALA A 276 -6.47 5.94 -7.31
N LEU A 277 -5.51 5.43 -8.09
CA LEU A 277 -4.80 6.19 -9.11
C LEU A 277 -5.34 5.95 -10.53
N HIS A 278 -6.24 4.98 -10.71
CA HIS A 278 -6.80 4.64 -12.02
C HIS A 278 -7.61 5.80 -12.64
N LYS A 279 -7.51 5.97 -13.96
CA LYS A 279 -8.06 7.12 -14.74
C LYS A 279 -7.40 8.48 -14.40
N THR A 280 -6.14 8.46 -13.92
CA THR A 280 -5.28 9.65 -13.81
C THR A 280 -3.91 9.42 -14.45
N SER A 281 -3.13 10.49 -14.65
CA SER A 281 -1.71 10.43 -15.02
C SER A 281 -0.84 9.67 -14.01
N PHE A 282 -1.29 9.56 -12.75
CA PHE A 282 -0.62 8.80 -11.69
C PHE A 282 -0.81 7.27 -11.79
N ALA A 283 -1.72 6.80 -12.67
CA ALA A 283 -2.07 5.38 -12.78
C ALA A 283 -0.85 4.46 -12.99
N PHE A 284 -0.88 3.29 -12.36
CA PHE A 284 0.13 2.25 -12.58
C PHE A 284 0.06 1.69 -14.00
N ALA A 285 1.21 1.26 -14.52
CA ALA A 285 1.32 0.62 -15.82
C ALA A 285 0.49 -0.68 -15.90
N PRO A 286 -0.08 -1.02 -17.07
CA PRO A 286 -0.90 -2.23 -17.24
C PRO A 286 -0.19 -3.52 -16.80
N ASP A 287 1.11 -3.65 -17.03
CA ASP A 287 1.90 -4.83 -16.65
C ASP A 287 2.06 -4.95 -15.12
N THR A 288 2.16 -3.82 -14.41
CA THR A 288 2.17 -3.77 -12.94
C THR A 288 0.79 -4.14 -12.36
N VAL A 289 -0.29 -3.70 -13.01
CA VAL A 289 -1.67 -4.09 -12.67
C VAL A 289 -1.89 -5.59 -12.88
N GLU A 290 -1.47 -6.15 -14.02
CA GLU A 290 -1.57 -7.60 -14.26
C GLU A 290 -0.67 -8.40 -13.29
N THR A 291 0.44 -7.82 -12.82
CA THR A 291 1.27 -8.42 -11.75
C THR A 291 0.50 -8.52 -10.43
N LEU A 292 -0.29 -7.50 -10.04
CA LEU A 292 -1.20 -7.58 -8.89
C LEU A 292 -2.33 -8.61 -9.11
N VAL A 293 -2.93 -8.65 -10.31
CA VAL A 293 -3.99 -9.60 -10.67
C VAL A 293 -3.49 -11.04 -10.57
N SER A 294 -2.33 -11.32 -11.17
CA SER A 294 -1.67 -12.63 -11.10
C SER A 294 -1.23 -12.98 -9.67
N TYR A 295 -0.79 -12.00 -8.88
CA TYR A 295 -0.49 -12.22 -7.47
C TYR A 295 -1.74 -12.63 -6.65
N VAL A 296 -2.87 -11.94 -6.82
CA VAL A 296 -4.12 -12.29 -6.12
C VAL A 296 -4.67 -13.65 -6.60
N LEU A 297 -4.65 -13.94 -7.90
CA LEU A 297 -5.30 -15.14 -8.45
C LEU A 297 -4.43 -16.40 -8.47
N ASP A 298 -3.13 -16.27 -8.70
CA ASP A 298 -2.20 -17.37 -8.92
C ASP A 298 -1.11 -17.44 -7.82
N GLY A 299 -0.97 -16.37 -7.04
CA GLY A 299 -0.19 -16.31 -5.80
C GLY A 299 -1.01 -16.69 -4.57
N LEU A 300 -2.02 -15.87 -4.23
CA LEU A 300 -2.80 -16.01 -3.00
C LEU A 300 -3.88 -17.09 -3.05
N GLN A 301 -4.71 -17.10 -4.10
CA GLN A 301 -5.85 -18.02 -4.17
C GLN A 301 -5.49 -19.52 -4.04
N PRO A 302 -4.38 -20.04 -4.61
CA PRO A 302 -3.99 -21.43 -4.44
C PRO A 302 -3.66 -21.83 -2.99
N LEU A 303 -3.43 -20.86 -2.09
CA LEU A 303 -3.15 -21.05 -0.67
C LEU A 303 -4.44 -21.24 0.16
N THR A 304 -5.63 -21.16 -0.45
CA THR A 304 -6.93 -21.08 0.25
C THR A 304 -7.79 -22.33 0.11
N ARG A 305 -8.42 -22.76 1.22
CA ARG A 305 -9.54 -23.72 1.21
C ARG A 305 -10.80 -23.02 1.70
N GLY A 306 -11.66 -22.62 0.76
CA GLY A 306 -12.82 -21.77 1.08
C GLY A 306 -12.36 -20.38 1.51
N ARG A 307 -12.57 -20.05 2.79
CA ARG A 307 -12.13 -18.80 3.42
C ARG A 307 -10.71 -18.85 3.98
N GLN A 308 -10.29 -20.03 4.44
CA GLN A 308 -9.11 -20.21 5.28
C GLN A 308 -7.85 -20.28 4.42
N TYR A 309 -6.82 -19.54 4.82
CA TYR A 309 -5.47 -19.65 4.28
C TYR A 309 -4.71 -20.79 4.95
N ASP A 310 -3.79 -21.39 4.20
CA ASP A 310 -2.80 -22.33 4.71
C ASP A 310 -1.93 -21.66 5.78
N PHE A 311 -2.07 -22.11 7.03
CA PHE A 311 -1.35 -21.57 8.19
C PHE A 311 0.19 -21.66 8.04
N THR A 312 0.72 -22.54 7.18
CA THR A 312 2.16 -22.58 6.92
C THR A 312 2.65 -21.37 6.11
N THR A 313 1.76 -20.61 5.48
CA THR A 313 2.08 -19.47 4.61
C THR A 313 1.97 -18.09 5.29
N VAL A 314 1.57 -18.04 6.57
CA VAL A 314 1.21 -16.80 7.30
C VAL A 314 2.36 -16.16 8.10
N GLY A 315 3.54 -16.80 8.10
CA GLY A 315 4.68 -16.41 8.94
C GLY A 315 4.35 -16.45 10.44
N ARG A 316 4.84 -15.48 11.22
CA ARG A 316 4.70 -15.47 12.69
C ARG A 316 3.25 -15.28 13.20
N MET A 317 2.29 -15.01 12.31
CA MET A 317 0.86 -14.94 12.67
C MET A 317 0.28 -16.28 13.13
N VAL A 318 0.93 -17.42 12.87
CA VAL A 318 0.48 -18.73 13.35
C VAL A 318 0.41 -18.82 14.89
N ALA A 319 1.07 -17.90 15.60
CA ALA A 319 1.03 -17.77 17.05
C ALA A 319 0.08 -16.64 17.55
N TRP A 320 -0.84 -16.15 16.71
CA TRP A 320 -1.84 -15.17 17.14
C TRP A 320 -3.03 -15.88 17.83
N PRO A 321 -3.59 -15.32 18.91
CA PRO A 321 -4.65 -15.98 19.67
C PRO A 321 -6.01 -15.87 18.95
N ASP A 322 -6.73 -16.99 18.83
CA ASP A 322 -8.03 -17.15 18.13
C ASP A 322 -9.12 -16.12 18.45
N ARG A 323 -8.98 -15.36 19.55
CA ARG A 323 -9.96 -14.37 20.03
C ARG A 323 -9.56 -12.91 19.85
N ASP A 324 -8.27 -12.65 19.66
CA ASP A 324 -7.70 -11.30 19.68
C ASP A 324 -6.70 -11.01 18.53
N GLY A 325 -6.37 -12.00 17.71
CA GLY A 325 -6.05 -11.75 16.30
C GLY A 325 -7.30 -11.34 15.51
N PRO A 326 -7.16 -10.62 14.38
CA PRO A 326 -8.16 -10.65 13.31
C PRO A 326 -8.41 -12.11 12.86
N ASP A 327 -9.68 -12.45 12.59
CA ASP A 327 -10.11 -13.82 12.32
C ASP A 327 -9.26 -14.48 11.22
N HIS A 328 -8.74 -15.68 11.48
CA HIS A 328 -8.13 -16.53 10.44
C HIS A 328 -9.15 -17.00 9.36
N ASP A 329 -10.44 -16.72 9.57
CA ASP A 329 -11.52 -16.86 8.59
C ASP A 329 -11.78 -15.58 7.75
N SER A 330 -11.16 -14.44 8.08
CA SER A 330 -11.16 -13.24 7.25
C SER A 330 -10.08 -13.33 6.17
N GLY A 331 -10.29 -12.72 5.00
CA GLY A 331 -9.27 -12.71 3.94
C GLY A 331 -8.13 -11.70 4.18
N PHE A 332 -8.10 -11.03 5.35
CA PHE A 332 -7.20 -9.90 5.66
C PHE A 332 -7.24 -8.74 4.63
N GLY A 333 -8.29 -8.67 3.82
CA GLY A 333 -8.43 -7.70 2.72
C GLY A 333 -8.07 -8.26 1.34
N ALA A 334 -7.72 -9.54 1.20
CA ALA A 334 -7.55 -10.16 -0.12
C ALA A 334 -8.86 -10.22 -0.94
N GLU A 335 -10.02 -10.22 -0.27
CA GLU A 335 -11.33 -10.03 -0.90
C GLU A 335 -11.57 -8.59 -1.36
N GLU A 336 -10.95 -7.60 -0.71
CA GLU A 336 -10.96 -6.19 -1.14
C GLU A 336 -9.98 -5.98 -2.29
N ALA A 337 -8.78 -6.55 -2.21
CA ALA A 337 -7.80 -6.57 -3.30
C ALA A 337 -8.43 -7.12 -4.59
N ALA A 338 -9.16 -8.23 -4.47
CA ALA A 338 -9.87 -8.83 -5.58
C ALA A 338 -11.00 -7.95 -6.14
N ASP A 339 -11.76 -7.24 -5.30
CA ASP A 339 -12.79 -6.31 -5.76
C ASP A 339 -12.18 -5.05 -6.42
N HIS A 340 -11.13 -4.45 -5.84
CA HIS A 340 -10.41 -3.29 -6.39
C HIS A 340 -9.84 -3.61 -7.78
N LEU A 341 -9.18 -4.77 -7.92
CA LEU A 341 -8.65 -5.23 -9.21
C LEU A 341 -9.75 -5.68 -10.19
N ALA A 342 -10.98 -5.95 -9.74
CA ALA A 342 -12.05 -6.44 -10.61
C ALA A 342 -12.50 -5.43 -11.68
N GLU A 343 -12.24 -4.13 -11.50
CA GLU A 343 -12.45 -3.12 -12.56
C GLU A 343 -11.26 -3.00 -13.54
N LEU A 344 -10.08 -3.49 -13.14
CA LEU A 344 -8.82 -3.31 -13.87
C LEU A 344 -8.42 -4.57 -14.67
N ALA A 345 -8.75 -5.75 -14.17
CA ALA A 345 -8.28 -7.05 -14.66
C ALA A 345 -8.90 -7.56 -15.98
N GLY A 346 -9.79 -6.77 -16.60
CA GLY A 346 -10.40 -7.06 -17.91
C GLY A 346 -11.02 -8.45 -18.04
N LYS A 347 -10.26 -9.41 -18.59
CA LYS A 347 -10.71 -10.80 -18.79
C LYS A 347 -10.71 -11.64 -17.51
N ARG A 348 -9.87 -11.31 -16.51
CA ARG A 348 -9.75 -12.08 -15.25
C ARG A 348 -10.71 -11.60 -14.14
N THR A 349 -11.46 -10.53 -14.39
CA THR A 349 -12.54 -10.02 -13.52
C THR A 349 -13.50 -11.10 -12.97
N PRO A 350 -13.93 -12.13 -13.73
CA PRO A 350 -14.75 -13.21 -13.19
C PRO A 350 -14.03 -14.08 -12.14
N GLU A 351 -12.72 -14.32 -12.32
CA GLU A 351 -11.91 -15.09 -11.36
C GLU A 351 -11.78 -14.33 -10.04
N LEU A 352 -11.48 -13.02 -10.10
CA LEU A 352 -11.37 -12.16 -8.92
C LEU A 352 -12.68 -12.12 -8.12
N ARG A 353 -13.80 -11.90 -8.81
CA ARG A 353 -15.14 -11.91 -8.18
C ARG A 353 -15.46 -13.27 -7.57
N ALA A 354 -15.11 -14.38 -8.22
CA ALA A 354 -15.29 -15.72 -7.66
C ALA A 354 -14.43 -15.95 -6.40
N PHE A 355 -13.18 -15.48 -6.39
CA PHE A 355 -12.29 -15.56 -5.24
C PHE A 355 -12.81 -14.71 -4.07
N ALA A 356 -13.16 -13.44 -4.31
CA ALA A 356 -13.69 -12.54 -3.30
C ALA A 356 -14.97 -13.08 -2.63
N GLN A 357 -15.90 -13.67 -3.40
CA GLN A 357 -17.08 -14.32 -2.81
C GLN A 357 -16.72 -15.58 -2.01
N ARG A 358 -15.69 -16.34 -2.41
CA ARG A 358 -15.23 -17.54 -1.68
C ARG A 358 -14.60 -17.17 -0.32
N LEU A 359 -13.74 -16.15 -0.28
CA LEU A 359 -13.16 -15.59 0.96
C LEU A 359 -14.23 -15.08 1.93
N ARG A 360 -15.31 -14.48 1.39
CA ARG A 360 -16.47 -14.00 2.16
C ARG A 360 -17.45 -15.10 2.57
N GLY A 361 -17.13 -16.38 2.34
CA GLY A 361 -17.99 -17.53 2.68
C GLY A 361 -19.26 -17.66 1.82
N LYS A 362 -19.39 -16.88 0.75
CA LYS A 362 -20.55 -16.86 -0.17
C LYS A 362 -20.33 -17.80 -1.37
N GLY A 363 -19.07 -18.10 -1.70
CA GLY A 363 -18.68 -19.12 -2.67
C GLY A 363 -18.39 -20.47 -2.01
N LYS A 364 -18.69 -21.57 -2.70
CA LYS A 364 -18.35 -22.94 -2.26
C LYS A 364 -16.83 -23.15 -2.24
N ALA A 365 -16.31 -23.90 -1.26
CA ALA A 365 -14.88 -24.17 -1.16
C ALA A 365 -14.34 -25.00 -2.35
N GLU A 366 -15.21 -25.80 -3.00
CA GLU A 366 -14.91 -26.61 -4.18
C GLU A 366 -14.53 -25.78 -5.43
N THR A 367 -14.77 -24.45 -5.43
CA THR A 367 -14.49 -23.57 -6.58
C THR A 367 -13.08 -22.97 -6.58
N ALA A 368 -12.19 -23.39 -5.68
CA ALA A 368 -10.77 -23.07 -5.78
C ALA A 368 -10.13 -23.78 -7.00
N PRO A 369 -9.14 -23.18 -7.68
CA PRO A 369 -8.49 -23.78 -8.85
C PRO A 369 -7.89 -25.16 -8.56
N VAL A 370 -8.39 -26.18 -9.26
CA VAL A 370 -7.95 -27.58 -9.09
C VAL A 370 -6.63 -27.81 -9.82
N GLY A 371 -5.60 -28.28 -9.12
CA GLY A 371 -4.29 -28.53 -9.72
C GLY A 371 -3.16 -28.76 -8.71
N ASN A 372 -1.93 -28.52 -9.17
CA ASN A 372 -0.75 -28.33 -8.33
C ASN A 372 -0.21 -26.91 -8.63
N ARG A 373 0.12 -26.13 -7.61
CA ARG A 373 0.82 -24.85 -7.74
C ARG A 373 2.15 -24.95 -6.98
N VAL A 374 3.27 -24.86 -7.71
CA VAL A 374 4.62 -24.96 -7.15
C VAL A 374 5.22 -23.55 -7.08
N PHE A 375 5.58 -23.14 -5.88
CA PHE A 375 6.24 -21.87 -5.58
C PHE A 375 7.71 -22.15 -5.26
N TRP A 376 8.50 -22.32 -6.31
CA TRP A 376 9.90 -22.74 -6.27
C TRP A 376 10.85 -21.67 -5.71
N MET A 377 10.46 -20.39 -5.73
CA MET A 377 11.14 -19.31 -5.01
C MET A 377 10.94 -19.40 -3.49
N SER A 378 9.86 -20.05 -3.05
CA SER A 378 9.42 -20.11 -1.65
C SER A 378 9.49 -21.50 -1.01
N ASP A 379 10.05 -22.49 -1.71
CA ASP A 379 10.12 -23.89 -1.27
C ASP A 379 8.77 -24.43 -0.76
N TYR A 380 7.68 -24.07 -1.46
CA TYR A 380 6.31 -24.40 -1.08
C TYR A 380 5.51 -24.95 -2.27
N VAL A 381 4.60 -25.88 -2.00
CA VAL A 381 3.66 -26.42 -2.99
C VAL A 381 2.26 -26.56 -2.39
N ALA A 382 1.25 -26.13 -3.16
CA ALA A 382 -0.16 -26.34 -2.88
C ALA A 382 -0.79 -27.32 -3.88
N HIS A 383 -1.60 -28.25 -3.38
CA HIS A 383 -2.37 -29.22 -4.14
C HIS A 383 -3.85 -29.06 -3.83
N ASN A 384 -4.63 -28.60 -4.81
CA ASN A 384 -6.05 -28.31 -4.63
C ASN A 384 -6.92 -29.33 -5.38
N ARG A 385 -7.91 -29.88 -4.68
CA ARG A 385 -8.97 -30.76 -5.21
C ARG A 385 -10.33 -30.32 -4.65
N PRO A 386 -11.45 -30.70 -5.28
CA PRO A 386 -12.77 -30.27 -4.80
C PRO A 386 -13.02 -30.58 -3.32
N GLY A 387 -12.60 -31.77 -2.84
CA GLY A 387 -12.78 -32.17 -1.44
C GLY A 387 -11.72 -31.69 -0.45
N PHE A 388 -10.51 -31.31 -0.89
CA PHE A 388 -9.40 -30.98 0.01
C PHE A 388 -8.34 -30.06 -0.62
N GLN A 389 -7.68 -29.28 0.23
CA GLN A 389 -6.34 -28.74 -0.03
C GLN A 389 -5.33 -29.62 0.72
N ALA A 390 -4.16 -29.82 0.14
CA ALA A 390 -2.98 -30.31 0.84
C ALA A 390 -1.77 -29.49 0.40
N SER A 391 -0.77 -29.35 1.27
CA SER A 391 0.44 -28.59 0.95
C SER A 391 1.70 -29.20 1.56
N ALA A 392 2.84 -28.68 1.13
CA ALA A 392 4.10 -28.85 1.83
C ALA A 392 4.88 -27.53 1.79
N ARG A 393 5.19 -26.98 2.97
CA ARG A 393 6.22 -25.96 3.16
C ARG A 393 7.52 -26.65 3.53
N MET A 394 8.59 -26.28 2.83
CA MET A 394 9.96 -26.70 3.11
C MET A 394 10.81 -25.48 3.47
N SER A 395 12.09 -25.70 3.76
CA SER A 395 13.09 -24.65 3.91
C SER A 395 14.44 -25.13 3.37
N SER A 396 15.31 -24.20 3.02
CA SER A 396 16.59 -24.54 2.39
C SER A 396 17.64 -23.45 2.61
N ARG A 397 18.77 -23.52 1.89
CA ARG A 397 19.76 -22.43 1.83
C ARG A 397 19.25 -21.18 1.09
N ARG A 398 18.06 -21.23 0.49
CA ARG A 398 17.42 -20.10 -0.22
C ARG A 398 16.28 -19.45 0.55
N VAL A 399 15.55 -20.20 1.39
CA VAL A 399 14.28 -19.77 2.01
C VAL A 399 14.29 -20.08 3.51
N HIS A 400 13.90 -19.08 4.31
CA HIS A 400 13.86 -19.18 5.77
C HIS A 400 12.79 -20.16 6.29
N SER A 401 13.13 -20.84 7.40
CA SER A 401 12.32 -21.93 7.96
C SER A 401 11.00 -21.44 8.53
N HIS A 402 11.06 -20.64 9.61
CA HIS A 402 9.94 -19.96 10.25
C HIS A 402 10.50 -18.67 10.86
N GLU A 403 9.66 -17.63 10.95
CA GLU A 403 10.03 -16.40 11.65
C GLU A 403 9.54 -16.45 13.11
N SER A 404 10.40 -16.04 14.03
CA SER A 404 10.01 -15.59 15.37
C SER A 404 10.36 -14.11 15.52
N GLY A 405 9.51 -13.33 16.18
CA GLY A 405 9.73 -11.89 16.28
C GLY A 405 8.59 -11.13 16.96
N GLY A 406 8.90 -10.00 17.60
CA GLY A 406 7.89 -9.17 18.26
C GLY A 406 7.11 -9.87 19.38
N LYS A 407 7.69 -10.91 20.00
CA LYS A 407 7.03 -11.84 20.96
C LYS A 407 5.93 -12.70 20.33
N GLN A 408 6.13 -13.10 19.07
CA GLN A 408 5.23 -13.95 18.29
C GLN A 408 6.03 -15.11 17.71
N ASN A 409 5.45 -16.31 17.76
CA ASN A 409 6.00 -17.55 17.21
C ASN A 409 7.39 -17.92 17.80
N GLU A 410 7.50 -17.90 19.14
CA GLU A 410 8.75 -18.20 19.88
C GLU A 410 8.94 -19.69 20.24
N LEU A 411 8.06 -20.57 19.74
CA LEU A 411 8.07 -22.03 19.95
C LEU A 411 8.20 -22.77 18.61
#